data_AF-A0A842N634-F1
#
_entry.id   AF-A0A842N634-F1
#
_cell.length_a   1.000
_cell.length_b   1.000
_cell.length_c   1.000
_cell.angle_alpha   90.00
_cell.angle_beta   90.00
_cell.angle_gamma   90.00
#
_symmetry.space_group_name_H-M   'P 1'
#
loop_
_entity.id
_entity.type
_entity.pdbx_description
1 polymer ?
#
loop_
_entity_poly.entity_id
_entity_poly.type
_entity_poly.pdbx_seq_one_letter_code
_entity_poly.pdbx_strand_id
1 'polypeptide(L)'
;MNIPYTAQERKHFLDDYYKTLERSRELDYETSINEDAPDSVISELDSLREKLVEAWSQYRMSTPVVPLSRCPFTNQVVYHSLDIYGLDGMWWDSQVPIRPVDSLPSSFFMLTGALKPSGEYEKAPIIVKPGPEAPYVIPEILSTPGIKATITTVKVGAHTAYPIFYFIEDWEKAVEPMNSWGANYWSFVNADMEYGYNEYGILRDDPELDFEEEDDIEEEEIEYTFDFDLKKWVDNGELLWIQPKDPVFTLRKGASGCPYLNIQGSRDFVVIYDGEVVEEEEEN
;
A
#
# COMPACT_ATOMS: atom_id res chain seq x y z
N MET A 1 17.56 -16.90 -3.67
CA MET A 1 16.41 -16.32 -4.39
C MET A 1 15.25 -17.27 -4.16
N ASN A 2 14.25 -16.85 -3.39
CA ASN A 2 13.02 -17.63 -3.24
C ASN A 2 12.21 -17.53 -4.52
N ILE A 3 11.52 -18.61 -4.85
CA ILE A 3 10.64 -18.68 -6.02
C ILE A 3 9.30 -18.11 -5.57
N PRO A 4 8.77 -17.05 -6.22
CA PRO A 4 7.45 -16.54 -5.89
C PRO A 4 6.40 -17.64 -6.01
N TYR A 5 5.37 -17.59 -5.16
CA TYR A 5 4.25 -18.52 -5.29
C TYR A 5 3.61 -18.39 -6.68
N THR A 6 3.12 -19.50 -7.22
CA THR A 6 2.07 -19.45 -8.24
C THR A 6 0.76 -18.98 -7.63
N ALA A 7 -0.20 -18.54 -8.46
CA ALA A 7 -1.53 -18.13 -7.98
C ALA A 7 -2.22 -19.24 -7.16
N GLN A 8 -2.06 -20.50 -7.55
CA GLN A 8 -2.67 -21.64 -6.85
C GLN A 8 -1.98 -21.94 -5.52
N GLU A 9 -0.65 -21.91 -5.45
CA GLU A 9 0.10 -22.09 -4.21
C GLU A 9 -0.22 -20.97 -3.21
N ARG A 10 -0.24 -19.72 -3.69
CA ARG A 10 -0.59 -18.56 -2.87
C ARG A 10 -2.01 -18.69 -2.31
N LYS A 11 -2.98 -19.12 -3.12
CA LYS A 11 -4.35 -19.35 -2.65
C LYS A 11 -4.39 -20.40 -1.53
N HIS A 12 -3.75 -21.55 -1.73
CA HIS A 12 -3.72 -22.61 -0.70
C HIS A 12 -3.04 -22.13 0.58
N PHE A 13 -1.93 -21.40 0.45
CA PHE A 13 -1.22 -20.80 1.57
C PHE A 13 -2.12 -19.83 2.37
N LEU A 14 -2.86 -18.95 1.69
CA LEU A 14 -3.76 -18.00 2.34
C LEU A 14 -4.96 -18.70 3.01
N ASP A 15 -5.53 -19.73 2.38
CA ASP A 15 -6.61 -20.52 2.98
C ASP A 15 -6.17 -21.14 4.33
N ASP A 16 -4.94 -21.62 4.43
CA ASP A 16 -4.41 -22.21 5.66
C ASP A 16 -3.97 -21.16 6.69
N TYR A 17 -3.40 -20.04 6.21
CA TYR A 17 -3.10 -18.88 7.04
C TYR A 17 -4.36 -18.34 7.73
N TYR A 18 -5.44 -18.09 6.98
CA TYR A 18 -6.65 -17.49 7.53
C TYR A 18 -7.39 -18.42 8.50
N LYS A 19 -7.38 -19.74 8.28
CA LYS A 19 -7.88 -20.70 9.29
C LYS A 19 -7.05 -20.66 10.58
N THR A 20 -5.73 -20.54 10.46
CA THR A 20 -4.83 -20.45 11.61
C THR A 20 -5.06 -19.14 12.37
N LEU A 21 -5.25 -18.04 11.65
CA LEU A 21 -5.53 -16.72 12.20
C LEU A 21 -6.88 -16.69 12.92
N GLU A 22 -7.94 -17.22 12.31
CA GLU A 22 -9.28 -17.32 12.91
C GLU A 22 -9.22 -18.11 14.22
N ARG A 23 -8.60 -19.30 14.20
CA ARG A 23 -8.45 -20.12 15.41
C ARG A 23 -7.63 -19.41 16.49
N SER A 24 -6.56 -18.71 16.10
CA SER A 24 -5.75 -17.93 17.05
C SER A 24 -6.58 -16.81 17.69
N ARG A 25 -7.42 -16.12 16.92
CA ARG A 25 -8.30 -15.04 17.43
C ARG A 25 -9.37 -15.58 18.40
N GLU A 26 -9.95 -16.74 18.10
CA GLU A 26 -10.91 -17.40 19.00
C GLU A 26 -10.28 -17.71 20.36
N LEU A 27 -9.07 -18.30 20.37
CA LEU A 27 -8.38 -18.66 21.59
C LEU A 27 -7.87 -17.43 22.35
N ASP A 28 -7.38 -16.41 21.63
CA ASP A 28 -6.97 -15.14 22.23
C ASP A 28 -8.15 -14.51 22.98
N TYR A 29 -9.33 -14.46 22.35
CA TYR A 29 -10.55 -14.00 22.99
C TYR A 29 -10.93 -14.84 24.22
N GLU A 30 -10.92 -16.17 24.11
CA GLU A 30 -11.20 -17.09 25.23
C GLU A 30 -10.26 -16.84 26.42
N THR A 31 -8.96 -16.68 26.16
CA THR A 31 -7.97 -16.38 27.21
C THR A 31 -8.11 -14.98 27.80
N SER A 32 -8.61 -14.01 27.03
CA SER A 32 -8.83 -12.64 27.51
C SER A 32 -10.01 -12.53 28.48
N ILE A 33 -11.04 -13.38 28.31
CA ILE A 33 -12.26 -13.36 29.15
C ILE A 33 -12.19 -14.35 30.32
N ASN A 34 -11.21 -15.27 30.33
CA ASN A 34 -11.07 -16.32 31.33
C ASN A 34 -9.64 -16.33 31.90
N GLU A 35 -9.46 -15.71 33.06
CA GLU A 35 -8.16 -15.62 33.76
C GLU A 35 -7.59 -17.01 34.13
N ASP A 36 -8.43 -18.04 34.23
CA ASP A 36 -8.06 -19.42 34.54
C ASP A 36 -8.12 -20.34 33.29
N ALA A 37 -7.85 -19.80 32.09
CA ALA A 37 -7.80 -20.59 30.86
C ALA A 37 -6.85 -21.80 31.01
N PRO A 38 -7.24 -23.01 30.58
CA PRO A 38 -6.40 -24.19 30.73
C PRO A 38 -5.04 -24.04 30.05
N ASP A 39 -3.96 -24.57 30.65
CA ASP A 39 -2.60 -24.56 30.06
C ASP A 39 -2.56 -25.08 28.62
N SER A 40 -3.45 -26.02 28.26
CA SER A 40 -3.56 -26.55 26.91
C SER A 40 -4.04 -25.51 25.89
N VAL A 41 -4.92 -24.59 26.29
CA VAL A 41 -5.42 -23.49 25.44
C VAL A 41 -4.31 -22.48 25.19
N ILE A 42 -3.59 -22.09 26.25
CA ILE A 42 -2.45 -21.17 26.16
C ILE A 42 -1.37 -21.76 25.25
N SER A 43 -1.03 -23.04 25.45
CA SER A 43 -0.04 -23.73 24.61
C SER A 43 -0.47 -23.87 23.14
N GLU A 44 -1.78 -24.03 22.85
CA GLU A 44 -2.28 -24.05 21.47
C GLU A 44 -2.14 -22.65 20.84
N LEU A 45 -2.54 -21.61 21.56
CA LEU A 45 -2.43 -20.22 21.11
C LEU A 45 -0.98 -19.84 20.79
N ASP A 46 -0.04 -20.17 21.66
CA ASP A 46 1.39 -19.90 21.42
C ASP A 46 1.90 -20.63 20.16
N SER A 47 1.52 -21.89 19.97
CA SER A 47 1.88 -22.64 18.76
C SER A 47 1.27 -22.04 17.48
N LEU A 48 0.05 -21.51 17.53
CA LEU A 48 -0.57 -20.84 16.40
C LEU A 48 0.12 -19.51 16.08
N ARG A 49 0.49 -18.74 17.11
CA ARG A 49 1.25 -17.49 16.94
C ARG A 49 2.61 -17.74 16.29
N GLU A 50 3.33 -18.77 16.71
CA GLU A 50 4.59 -19.18 16.06
C GLU A 50 4.38 -19.52 14.58
N LYS A 51 3.32 -20.28 14.25
CA LYS A 51 2.97 -20.60 12.86
C LYS A 51 2.62 -19.36 12.05
N LEU A 52 1.91 -18.39 12.62
CA LEU A 52 1.57 -17.14 11.95
C LEU A 52 2.82 -16.30 11.65
N VAL A 53 3.77 -16.22 12.59
CA VAL A 53 5.06 -15.54 12.37
C VAL A 53 5.87 -16.20 11.25
N GLU A 54 5.88 -17.54 11.22
CA GLU A 54 6.53 -18.27 10.12
C GLU A 54 5.80 -18.01 8.79
N ALA A 55 4.47 -18.05 8.77
CA ALA A 55 3.66 -17.77 7.59
C ALA A 55 3.92 -16.35 7.07
N TRP A 56 4.02 -15.34 7.93
CA TRP A 56 4.37 -13.97 7.56
C TRP A 56 5.71 -13.90 6.83
N SER A 57 6.72 -14.60 7.36
CA SER A 57 8.04 -14.69 6.73
C SER A 57 7.97 -15.39 5.38
N GLN A 58 7.24 -16.50 5.28
CA GLN A 58 7.04 -17.23 4.03
C GLN A 58 6.30 -16.42 2.98
N TYR A 59 5.24 -15.70 3.37
CA TYR A 59 4.50 -14.79 2.50
C TYR A 59 5.42 -13.68 1.98
N ARG A 60 6.10 -12.96 2.88
CA ARG A 60 7.07 -11.91 2.50
C ARG A 60 8.12 -12.42 1.52
N MET A 61 8.62 -13.64 1.71
CA MET A 61 9.62 -14.24 0.83
C MET A 61 9.08 -14.67 -0.54
N SER A 62 7.77 -14.89 -0.63
CA SER A 62 7.11 -15.45 -1.81
C SER A 62 6.26 -14.42 -2.59
N THR A 63 6.04 -13.24 -2.00
CA THR A 63 5.37 -12.12 -2.67
C THR A 63 6.20 -11.66 -3.87
N PRO A 64 5.59 -11.56 -5.08
CA PRO A 64 6.31 -11.15 -6.27
C PRO A 64 6.96 -9.77 -6.15
N VAL A 65 8.19 -9.66 -6.65
CA VAL A 65 8.86 -8.38 -6.91
C VAL A 65 8.83 -8.15 -8.42
N VAL A 66 8.09 -7.13 -8.85
CA VAL A 66 7.80 -6.88 -10.27
C VAL A 66 8.24 -5.47 -10.66
N PRO A 67 8.62 -5.24 -11.93
CA PRO A 67 8.87 -3.88 -12.38
C PRO A 67 7.54 -3.13 -12.41
N LEU A 68 7.47 -2.00 -11.71
CA LEU A 68 6.26 -1.17 -11.63
C LEU A 68 6.49 0.26 -12.09
N SER A 69 7.73 0.74 -12.17
CA SER A 69 7.99 2.11 -12.58
C SER A 69 9.41 2.25 -13.17
N ARG A 70 9.79 3.48 -13.50
CA ARG A 70 11.14 3.89 -13.84
C ARG A 70 11.38 5.28 -13.25
N CYS A 71 12.47 5.44 -12.51
CA CYS A 71 12.79 6.71 -11.88
C CYS A 71 13.04 7.79 -12.95
N PRO A 72 12.40 8.97 -12.86
CA PRO A 72 12.53 10.03 -13.85
C PRO A 72 13.86 10.80 -13.78
N PHE A 73 14.64 10.60 -12.71
CA PHE A 73 15.93 11.25 -12.49
C PHE A 73 17.10 10.32 -12.87
N THR A 74 17.07 9.08 -12.41
CA THR A 74 18.15 8.10 -12.66
C THR A 74 17.91 7.22 -13.89
N ASN A 75 16.68 7.23 -14.43
CA ASN A 75 16.26 6.37 -15.53
C ASN A 75 16.33 4.86 -15.22
N GLN A 76 16.48 4.48 -13.94
CA GLN A 76 16.50 3.08 -13.51
C GLN A 76 15.07 2.51 -13.40
N VAL A 77 14.87 1.27 -13.84
CA VAL A 77 13.60 0.55 -13.62
C VAL A 77 13.43 0.32 -12.12
N VAL A 78 12.26 0.66 -11.60
CA VAL A 78 11.89 0.46 -10.20
C VAL A 78 11.13 -0.83 -10.08
N TYR A 79 11.69 -1.73 -9.29
CA TYR A 79 11.05 -2.96 -8.87
C TYR A 79 10.46 -2.73 -7.48
N HIS A 80 9.24 -3.23 -7.28
CA HIS A 80 8.57 -3.16 -5.99
C HIS A 80 7.81 -4.46 -5.76
N SER A 81 7.63 -4.84 -4.51
CA SER A 81 6.73 -5.95 -4.18
C SER A 81 5.29 -5.57 -4.46
N LEU A 82 4.53 -6.50 -5.01
CA LEU A 82 3.08 -6.36 -5.19
C LEU A 82 2.48 -7.75 -5.23
N ASP A 83 1.45 -8.00 -4.42
CA ASP A 83 0.65 -9.20 -4.60
C ASP A 83 -0.28 -9.03 -5.81
N ILE A 84 0.20 -9.51 -6.96
CA ILE A 84 -0.48 -9.42 -8.25
C ILE A 84 -1.59 -10.47 -8.43
N TYR A 85 -1.81 -11.36 -7.47
CA TYR A 85 -2.71 -12.49 -7.64
C TYR A 85 -4.16 -12.22 -7.23
N GLY A 86 -4.38 -11.26 -6.33
CA GLY A 86 -5.70 -10.88 -5.81
C GLY A 86 -5.58 -9.89 -4.65
N LEU A 87 -6.72 -9.37 -4.18
CA LEU A 87 -6.79 -8.42 -3.06
C LEU A 87 -6.85 -9.09 -1.68
N ASP A 88 -7.07 -10.39 -1.64
CA ASP A 88 -7.10 -11.27 -0.45
C ASP A 88 -5.73 -11.57 0.17
N GLY A 89 -4.67 -10.87 -0.25
CA GLY A 89 -3.31 -11.12 0.22
C GLY A 89 -2.87 -10.12 1.26
N MET A 90 -2.02 -10.53 2.20
CA MET A 90 -1.51 -9.67 3.27
C MET A 90 -0.72 -8.44 2.76
N TRP A 91 -0.39 -8.32 1.48
CA TRP A 91 0.18 -7.07 0.92
C TRP A 91 -0.84 -5.93 0.95
N TRP A 92 -2.11 -6.28 0.77
CA TRP A 92 -3.28 -5.40 0.65
C TRP A 92 -3.99 -5.10 1.98
N ASP A 93 -3.58 -5.76 3.07
CA ASP A 93 -4.10 -5.50 4.41
C ASP A 93 -3.78 -4.05 4.82
N SER A 94 -4.79 -3.21 4.98
CA SER A 94 -4.56 -1.79 5.30
C SER A 94 -4.02 -1.55 6.70
N GLN A 95 -4.22 -2.51 7.61
CA GLN A 95 -3.84 -2.38 9.02
C GLN A 95 -2.44 -2.95 9.24
N VAL A 96 -2.16 -4.15 8.75
CA VAL A 96 -0.88 -4.84 8.99
C VAL A 96 -0.32 -5.43 7.68
N PRO A 97 0.02 -4.58 6.69
CA PRO A 97 0.46 -5.08 5.40
C PRO A 97 1.83 -5.75 5.48
N ILE A 98 1.96 -6.93 4.90
CA ILE A 98 3.23 -7.64 4.76
C ILE A 98 3.84 -7.32 3.41
N ARG A 99 4.72 -6.32 3.41
CA ARG A 99 5.40 -5.82 2.21
C ARG A 99 6.88 -6.18 2.25
N PRO A 100 7.36 -7.03 1.32
CA PRO A 100 8.78 -7.14 1.07
C PRO A 100 9.26 -5.82 0.48
N VAL A 101 9.79 -4.92 1.30
CA VAL A 101 10.43 -3.70 0.81
C VAL A 101 11.88 -4.04 0.52
N ASP A 102 12.31 -3.92 -0.74
CA ASP A 102 13.72 -4.07 -1.12
C ASP A 102 14.13 -3.05 -2.19
N SER A 103 15.29 -2.41 -1.94
CA SER A 103 16.10 -1.55 -2.83
C SER A 103 15.35 -0.59 -3.76
N LEU A 104 14.57 0.34 -3.18
CA LEU A 104 14.04 1.48 -3.92
C LEU A 104 15.14 2.52 -4.19
N PRO A 105 15.07 3.28 -5.30
CA PRO A 105 16.01 4.38 -5.53
C PRO A 105 15.94 5.40 -4.39
N SER A 106 17.05 6.07 -4.07
CA SER A 106 17.09 7.15 -3.07
C SER A 106 16.19 8.35 -3.39
N SER A 107 15.71 8.44 -4.63
CA SER A 107 14.74 9.44 -5.07
C SER A 107 13.28 8.98 -4.89
N PHE A 108 13.01 7.75 -4.46
CA PHE A 108 11.64 7.26 -4.24
C PHE A 108 11.04 8.01 -3.05
N PHE A 109 9.89 8.64 -3.27
CA PHE A 109 9.22 9.44 -2.25
C PHE A 109 8.02 8.69 -1.66
N MET A 110 7.06 8.29 -2.50
CA MET A 110 5.89 7.53 -2.07
C MET A 110 5.26 6.75 -3.23
N LEU A 111 4.38 5.81 -2.87
CA LEU A 111 3.57 5.02 -3.79
C LEU A 111 2.09 5.17 -3.42
N THR A 112 1.28 5.64 -4.35
CA THR A 112 -0.19 5.58 -4.27
C THR A 112 -0.74 4.75 -5.42
N GLY A 113 -2.05 4.61 -5.52
CA GLY A 113 -2.63 3.96 -6.67
C GLY A 113 -4.14 3.93 -6.67
N ALA A 114 -4.66 3.52 -7.82
CA ALA A 114 -6.07 3.27 -8.06
C ALA A 114 -6.25 1.84 -8.57
N LEU A 115 -7.45 1.30 -8.38
CA LEU A 115 -7.79 -0.05 -8.82
C LEU A 115 -9.17 -0.08 -9.44
N LYS A 116 -9.22 -0.35 -10.74
CA LYS A 116 -10.48 -0.59 -11.44
C LYS A 116 -10.92 -2.04 -11.27
N PRO A 117 -12.06 -2.30 -10.62
CA PRO A 117 -12.53 -3.65 -10.40
C PRO A 117 -12.97 -4.33 -11.70
N SER A 118 -12.91 -5.66 -11.71
CA SER A 118 -13.39 -6.49 -12.80
C SER A 118 -13.99 -7.77 -12.23
N GLY A 119 -15.29 -7.75 -11.96
CA GLY A 119 -15.99 -8.81 -11.25
C GLY A 119 -16.11 -8.54 -9.75
N GLU A 120 -16.39 -9.59 -9.00
CA GLU A 120 -16.47 -9.55 -7.53
C GLU A 120 -15.08 -9.44 -6.91
N TYR A 121 -15.00 -8.83 -5.73
CA TYR A 121 -13.77 -8.80 -4.94
C TYR A 121 -13.50 -10.14 -4.29
N GLU A 122 -12.23 -10.48 -4.08
CA GLU A 122 -11.87 -11.67 -3.32
C GLU A 122 -12.31 -11.53 -1.85
N LYS A 123 -12.74 -12.66 -1.26
CA LYS A 123 -13.12 -12.72 0.14
C LYS A 123 -11.90 -12.93 1.02
N ALA A 124 -11.72 -12.06 2.01
CA ALA A 124 -10.68 -12.20 3.01
C ALA A 124 -11.07 -11.49 4.32
N PRO A 125 -10.63 -12.01 5.49
CA PRO A 125 -10.89 -11.41 6.79
C PRO A 125 -9.88 -10.29 7.13
N ILE A 126 -9.62 -9.42 6.14
CA ILE A 126 -8.73 -8.26 6.23
C ILE A 126 -9.44 -7.04 5.62
N ILE A 127 -9.07 -5.85 6.08
CA ILE A 127 -9.55 -4.59 5.50
C ILE A 127 -8.62 -4.24 4.33
N VAL A 128 -9.18 -3.99 3.16
CA VAL A 128 -8.42 -3.62 1.96
C VAL A 128 -8.85 -2.24 1.47
N LYS A 129 -7.89 -1.35 1.24
CA LYS A 129 -8.11 0.01 0.73
C LYS A 129 -7.37 0.21 -0.60
N PRO A 130 -7.87 -0.32 -1.73
CA PRO A 130 -7.14 -0.32 -2.99
C PRO A 130 -7.12 1.05 -3.70
N GLY A 131 -7.76 2.06 -3.12
CA GLY A 131 -7.95 3.38 -3.71
C GLY A 131 -9.19 3.44 -4.62
N PRO A 132 -9.43 4.59 -5.27
CA PRO A 132 -10.54 4.77 -6.21
C PRO A 132 -10.36 3.93 -7.48
N GLU A 133 -11.39 3.88 -8.33
CA GLU A 133 -11.31 3.16 -9.61
C GLU A 133 -10.55 3.92 -10.69
N ALA A 134 -10.60 5.25 -10.63
CA ALA A 134 -9.91 6.15 -11.55
C ALA A 134 -8.55 6.60 -10.96
N PRO A 135 -7.46 6.60 -11.75
CA PRO A 135 -6.17 7.12 -11.28
C PRO A 135 -6.25 8.63 -11.02
N TYR A 136 -5.48 9.07 -10.04
CA TYR A 136 -5.46 10.45 -9.56
C TYR A 136 -4.04 10.88 -9.21
N VAL A 137 -3.82 12.18 -9.02
CA VAL A 137 -2.61 12.69 -8.38
C VAL A 137 -2.97 13.55 -7.18
N ILE A 138 -2.00 13.82 -6.32
CA ILE A 138 -2.13 14.71 -5.16
C ILE A 138 -1.49 16.05 -5.55
N PRO A 139 -2.27 17.10 -5.88
CA PRO A 139 -1.74 18.36 -6.39
C PRO A 139 -0.74 19.05 -5.46
N GLU A 140 -0.98 19.00 -4.15
CA GLU A 140 -0.16 19.64 -3.12
C GLU A 140 1.26 19.06 -3.12
N ILE A 141 1.37 17.74 -3.38
CA ILE A 141 2.65 17.05 -3.49
C ILE A 141 3.23 17.25 -4.88
N LEU A 142 2.46 17.01 -5.93
CA LEU A 142 2.98 17.00 -7.30
C LEU A 142 3.38 18.39 -7.82
N SER A 143 2.80 19.46 -7.26
CA SER A 143 3.18 20.85 -7.57
C SER A 143 4.49 21.27 -6.93
N THR A 144 5.00 20.51 -5.95
CA THR A 144 6.27 20.85 -5.30
C THR A 144 7.40 20.72 -6.31
N PRO A 145 8.21 21.79 -6.51
CA PRO A 145 9.31 21.75 -7.46
C PRO A 145 10.23 20.55 -7.22
N GLY A 146 10.67 19.88 -8.27
CA GLY A 146 11.57 18.73 -8.15
C GLY A 146 10.87 17.41 -7.76
N ILE A 147 9.56 17.41 -7.52
CA ILE A 147 8.77 16.18 -7.48
C ILE A 147 8.29 15.82 -8.89
N LYS A 148 8.33 14.54 -9.22
CA LYS A 148 7.74 13.97 -10.43
C LYS A 148 7.03 12.67 -10.08
N ALA A 149 5.88 12.45 -10.72
CA ALA A 149 5.14 11.20 -10.62
C ALA A 149 5.29 10.36 -11.90
N THR A 150 5.08 9.07 -11.77
CA THR A 150 4.97 8.14 -12.90
C THR A 150 3.75 7.25 -12.70
N ILE A 151 3.00 7.01 -13.77
CA ILE A 151 1.87 6.07 -13.76
C ILE A 151 2.11 4.92 -14.75
N THR A 152 1.75 3.71 -14.32
CA THR A 152 1.69 2.52 -15.18
C THR A 152 0.39 1.75 -14.94
N THR A 153 0.24 0.58 -15.56
CA THR A 153 -0.81 -0.37 -15.23
C THR A 153 -0.27 -1.78 -15.04
N VAL A 154 -0.87 -2.51 -14.10
CA VAL A 154 -0.57 -3.91 -13.79
C VAL A 154 -1.86 -4.66 -13.49
N LYS A 155 -1.86 -5.98 -13.69
CA LYS A 155 -2.97 -6.84 -13.29
C LYS A 155 -2.80 -7.29 -11.84
N VAL A 156 -3.90 -7.24 -11.10
CA VAL A 156 -4.03 -7.76 -9.74
C VAL A 156 -5.24 -8.66 -9.75
N GLY A 157 -5.03 -9.99 -9.78
CA GLY A 157 -6.11 -10.94 -10.01
C GLY A 157 -6.86 -10.62 -11.31
N ALA A 158 -8.18 -10.46 -11.21
CA ALA A 158 -9.03 -10.01 -12.32
C ALA A 158 -8.96 -8.50 -12.59
N HIS A 159 -8.63 -7.71 -11.55
CA HIS A 159 -8.69 -6.26 -11.52
C HIS A 159 -7.58 -5.59 -12.33
N THR A 160 -7.70 -4.28 -12.53
CA THR A 160 -6.68 -3.47 -13.21
C THR A 160 -6.21 -2.37 -12.26
N ALA A 161 -4.95 -2.47 -11.88
CA ALA A 161 -4.29 -1.52 -10.99
C ALA A 161 -3.56 -0.43 -11.79
N TYR A 162 -3.51 0.77 -11.21
CA TYR A 162 -2.78 1.94 -11.70
C TYR A 162 -1.87 2.46 -10.60
N PRO A 163 -0.71 1.83 -10.36
CA PRO A 163 0.26 2.33 -9.39
C PRO A 163 0.85 3.67 -9.84
N ILE A 164 1.05 4.57 -8.89
CA ILE A 164 1.55 5.92 -9.10
C ILE A 164 2.72 6.15 -8.15
N PHE A 165 3.92 6.17 -8.73
CA PHE A 165 5.16 6.38 -7.98
C PHE A 165 5.56 7.84 -8.04
N TYR A 166 5.83 8.43 -6.89
CA TYR A 166 6.35 9.77 -6.75
C TYR A 166 7.85 9.70 -6.45
N PHE A 167 8.59 10.61 -7.06
CA PHE A 167 10.02 10.74 -6.89
C PHE A 167 10.38 12.18 -6.59
N ILE A 168 11.38 12.37 -5.75
CA ILE A 168 11.93 13.67 -5.39
C ILE A 168 13.44 13.71 -5.67
N GLU A 169 13.91 14.81 -6.27
CA GLU A 169 15.34 15.03 -6.55
C GLU A 169 16.10 15.57 -5.34
N ASP A 170 15.41 16.34 -4.48
CA ASP A 170 15.96 17.08 -3.36
C ASP A 170 15.03 16.99 -2.14
N TRP A 171 15.51 16.31 -1.10
CA TRP A 171 14.77 16.00 0.13
C TRP A 171 14.70 17.16 1.13
N GLU A 172 15.39 18.29 0.88
CA GLU A 172 15.35 19.47 1.77
C GLU A 172 13.98 20.19 1.76
N LYS A 173 12.98 19.69 1.01
CA LYS A 173 11.66 20.30 0.87
C LYS A 173 10.70 19.72 1.90
N ALA A 174 10.08 20.61 2.67
CA ALA A 174 9.05 20.29 3.66
C ALA A 174 7.74 19.86 2.97
N VAL A 175 7.70 18.61 2.50
CA VAL A 175 6.47 17.98 2.03
C VAL A 175 6.40 16.59 2.63
N GLU A 176 5.38 16.36 3.42
CA GLU A 176 5.13 15.04 3.98
C GLU A 176 4.50 14.12 2.91
N PRO A 177 4.91 12.84 2.86
CA PRO A 177 4.27 11.87 1.99
C PRO A 177 2.90 11.47 2.54
N MET A 178 2.03 10.98 1.66
CA MET A 178 0.81 10.29 2.08
C MET A 178 1.07 8.83 2.42
N ASN A 179 0.12 8.22 3.11
CA ASN A 179 0.07 6.78 3.35
C ASN A 179 0.36 5.98 2.07
N SER A 180 1.21 4.96 2.22
CA SER A 180 1.55 4.06 1.13
C SER A 180 0.31 3.34 0.64
N TRP A 181 0.23 3.10 -0.67
CA TRP A 181 -0.94 2.54 -1.33
C TRP A 181 -1.52 1.32 -0.60
N GLY A 182 -2.75 1.42 -0.12
CA GLY A 182 -3.43 0.35 0.61
C GLY A 182 -2.87 0.02 1.99
N ALA A 183 -2.13 0.93 2.61
CA ALA A 183 -1.69 0.87 4.01
C ALA A 183 -2.16 2.12 4.76
N ASN A 184 -2.27 2.06 6.08
CA ASN A 184 -2.54 3.21 6.94
C ASN A 184 -1.27 3.94 7.44
N TYR A 185 -0.13 3.66 6.80
CA TYR A 185 1.17 4.24 7.16
C TYR A 185 1.97 4.63 5.91
N TRP A 186 2.97 5.48 6.09
CA TRP A 186 4.04 5.66 5.11
C TRP A 186 5.43 5.47 5.71
N SER A 187 6.38 5.16 4.84
CA SER A 187 7.79 5.03 5.20
C SER A 187 8.66 5.43 4.01
N PHE A 188 9.78 6.10 4.25
CA PHE A 188 10.77 6.36 3.21
C PHE A 188 12.21 6.30 3.76
N VAL A 189 13.16 6.21 2.85
CA VAL A 189 14.59 6.37 3.13
C VAL A 189 15.11 7.48 2.23
N ASN A 190 15.61 8.57 2.82
CA ASN A 190 16.13 9.70 2.05
C ASN A 190 17.53 9.42 1.48
N ALA A 191 18.09 10.40 0.76
CA ALA A 191 19.41 10.29 0.15
C ALA A 191 20.55 10.10 1.19
N ASP A 192 20.34 10.55 2.42
CA ASP A 192 21.29 10.44 3.54
C ASP A 192 21.11 9.14 4.35
N MET A 193 20.24 8.23 3.88
CA MET A 193 19.87 6.98 4.54
C MET A 193 19.12 7.17 5.86
N GLU A 194 18.55 8.35 6.09
CA GLU A 194 17.65 8.58 7.21
C GLU A 194 16.27 7.98 6.89
N TYR A 195 15.68 7.35 7.91
CA TYR A 195 14.39 6.68 7.80
C TYR A 195 13.29 7.57 8.36
N GLY A 196 12.30 7.88 7.53
CA GLY A 196 11.05 8.52 7.94
C GLY A 196 9.93 7.47 8.01
N TYR A 197 9.07 7.56 9.01
CA TYR A 197 7.88 6.72 9.17
C TYR A 197 6.80 7.45 9.96
N ASN A 198 5.56 7.28 9.55
CA ASN A 198 4.40 7.56 10.40
C ASN A 198 3.52 6.31 10.49
N GLU A 199 2.61 6.29 11.45
CA GLU A 199 1.52 5.32 11.50
C GLU A 199 0.28 6.03 12.01
N TYR A 200 -0.67 6.32 11.13
CA TYR A 200 -1.97 6.83 11.58
C TYR A 200 -2.75 5.66 12.16
N GLY A 201 -2.88 5.63 13.50
CA GLY A 201 -3.79 4.72 14.20
C GLY A 201 -3.18 3.68 15.15
N ILE A 202 -1.87 3.70 15.42
CA ILE A 202 -1.36 3.10 16.65
C ILE A 202 -1.29 4.20 17.71
N LEU A 203 -2.21 4.14 18.68
CA LEU A 203 -1.97 4.68 20.01
C LEU A 203 -0.66 4.03 20.48
N ARG A 204 0.46 4.73 20.34
CA ARG A 204 1.70 4.34 21.00
C ARG A 204 1.43 4.52 22.50
N ASP A 205 1.00 3.46 23.15
CA ASP A 205 1.21 3.25 24.58
C ASP A 205 2.73 3.00 24.79
N ASP A 206 3.54 4.00 24.48
CA ASP A 206 4.92 4.09 24.97
C ASP A 206 4.90 4.97 26.22
N PRO A 207 4.82 4.38 27.43
CA PRO A 207 4.74 5.13 28.67
C PRO A 207 6.05 5.84 29.05
N GLU A 208 7.12 5.75 28.25
CA GLU A 208 8.42 6.38 28.55
C GLU A 208 8.76 7.60 27.67
N LEU A 209 7.93 7.94 26.68
CA LEU A 209 7.99 9.25 26.06
C LEU A 209 7.14 10.23 26.89
N ASP A 210 7.75 10.72 27.99
CA ASP A 210 7.37 11.97 28.65
C ASP A 210 7.49 13.09 27.59
N PHE A 211 6.47 13.22 26.74
CA PHE A 211 6.19 14.49 26.10
C PHE A 211 5.73 15.40 27.22
N GLU A 212 6.65 16.25 27.70
CA GLU A 212 6.26 17.46 28.42
C GLU A 212 5.08 18.06 27.67
N GLU A 213 4.00 18.40 28.39
CA GLU A 213 2.80 19.05 27.86
C GLU A 213 3.19 20.31 27.07
N GLU A 214 3.60 20.16 25.81
CA GLU A 214 3.82 21.28 24.88
C GLU A 214 2.45 21.65 24.32
N ASP A 215 1.80 22.54 25.08
CA ASP A 215 0.99 23.68 24.61
C ASP A 215 0.51 23.62 23.15
N ASP A 216 -0.81 23.47 22.95
CA ASP A 216 -1.60 24.06 21.86
C ASP A 216 -0.92 24.16 20.48
N ILE A 217 -0.26 23.11 19.99
CA ILE A 217 0.02 22.99 18.56
C ILE A 217 -1.29 22.54 17.94
N GLU A 218 -2.06 23.51 17.41
CA GLU A 218 -3.06 23.23 16.38
C GLU A 218 -2.29 22.60 15.21
N GLU A 219 -2.15 21.26 15.21
CA GLU A 219 -1.70 20.53 14.03
C GLU A 219 -2.69 20.86 12.92
N GLU A 220 -2.32 21.78 12.03
CA GLU A 220 -3.06 22.02 10.80
C GLU A 220 -3.06 20.70 10.02
N GLU A 221 -4.13 19.91 10.16
CA GLU A 221 -4.34 18.73 9.34
C GLU A 221 -4.24 19.16 7.87
N ILE A 222 -3.17 18.73 7.20
CA ILE A 222 -2.99 19.01 5.79
C ILE A 222 -4.06 18.21 5.02
N GLU A 223 -5.14 18.88 4.66
CA GLU A 223 -6.19 18.30 3.82
C GLU A 223 -5.66 18.17 2.38
N TYR A 224 -5.26 16.96 1.99
CA TYR A 224 -4.86 16.67 0.61
C TYR A 224 -6.08 16.60 -0.31
N THR A 225 -5.96 17.18 -1.50
CA THR A 225 -6.97 17.01 -2.55
C THR A 225 -6.55 15.96 -3.58
N PHE A 226 -7.52 15.39 -4.29
CA PHE A 226 -7.28 14.38 -5.32
C PHE A 226 -7.73 14.86 -6.70
N ASP A 227 -6.78 14.95 -7.63
CA ASP A 227 -7.05 15.39 -9.00
C ASP A 227 -7.06 14.22 -9.98
N PHE A 228 -8.24 13.94 -10.52
CA PHE A 228 -8.49 12.89 -11.50
C PHE A 228 -8.34 13.38 -12.95
N ASP A 229 -8.23 14.69 -13.20
CA ASP A 229 -7.90 15.23 -14.52
C ASP A 229 -6.39 15.29 -14.71
N LEU A 230 -5.83 14.13 -15.08
CA LEU A 230 -4.39 13.94 -15.26
C LEU A 230 -3.80 14.75 -16.42
N LYS A 231 -4.62 15.35 -17.29
CA LYS A 231 -4.14 15.93 -18.55
C LYS A 231 -3.13 17.05 -18.32
N LYS A 232 -3.41 17.97 -17.41
CA LYS A 232 -2.52 19.13 -17.15
C LYS A 232 -1.15 18.67 -16.62
N TRP A 233 -1.13 17.70 -15.71
CA TRP A 233 0.08 17.16 -15.11
C TRP A 233 0.98 16.45 -16.12
N VAL A 234 0.35 15.72 -17.05
CA VAL A 234 1.07 15.03 -18.12
C VAL A 234 1.62 16.01 -19.16
N ASP A 235 0.85 17.05 -19.51
CA ASP A 235 1.30 18.09 -20.45
C ASP A 235 2.45 18.94 -19.89
N ASN A 236 2.42 19.23 -18.59
CA ASN A 236 3.51 19.93 -17.88
C ASN A 236 4.74 19.05 -17.66
N GLY A 237 4.60 17.72 -17.77
CA GLY A 237 5.69 16.77 -17.54
C GLY A 237 5.99 16.49 -16.06
N GLU A 238 5.06 16.86 -15.18
CA GLU A 238 5.05 16.56 -13.74
C GLU A 238 4.63 15.09 -13.53
N LEU A 239 3.62 14.63 -14.28
CA LEU A 239 3.24 13.23 -14.37
C LEU A 239 3.77 12.63 -15.68
N LEU A 240 4.63 11.63 -15.55
CA LEU A 240 5.12 10.81 -16.66
C LEU A 240 4.30 9.52 -16.75
N TRP A 241 4.28 8.89 -17.91
CA TRP A 241 3.51 7.67 -18.09
C TRP A 241 4.27 6.60 -18.85
N ILE A 242 3.98 5.34 -18.50
CA ILE A 242 4.55 4.16 -19.15
C ILE A 242 3.44 3.49 -19.97
N GLN A 243 3.73 3.14 -21.22
CA GLN A 243 2.75 2.43 -22.05
C GLN A 243 2.44 1.05 -21.43
N PRO A 244 1.16 0.64 -21.31
CA PRO A 244 0.80 -0.71 -20.89
C PRO A 244 1.57 -1.78 -21.67
N LYS A 245 2.14 -2.75 -20.93
CA LYS A 245 2.95 -3.84 -21.47
C LYS A 245 4.28 -3.42 -22.14
N ASP A 246 4.77 -2.21 -21.87
CA ASP A 246 6.12 -1.82 -22.30
C ASP A 246 7.18 -2.58 -21.48
N PRO A 247 7.94 -3.52 -22.10
CA PRO A 247 8.87 -4.38 -21.38
C PRO A 247 10.09 -3.63 -20.84
N VAL A 248 10.36 -2.42 -21.34
CA VAL A 248 11.50 -1.61 -20.90
C VAL A 248 11.06 -0.40 -20.07
N PHE A 249 9.76 -0.23 -19.81
CA PHE A 249 9.24 0.84 -18.95
C PHE A 249 9.66 2.24 -19.45
N THR A 250 9.47 2.53 -20.75
CA THR A 250 9.85 3.83 -21.33
C THR A 250 8.99 4.94 -20.74
N LEU A 251 9.62 5.94 -20.12
CA LEU A 251 8.93 7.14 -19.66
C LEU A 251 8.52 8.02 -20.83
N ARG A 252 7.24 8.39 -20.87
CA ARG A 252 6.65 9.26 -21.89
C ARG A 252 6.11 10.52 -21.25
N LYS A 253 6.11 11.60 -22.04
CA LYS A 253 5.65 12.95 -21.67
C LYS A 253 4.53 13.39 -22.60
N GLY A 254 3.68 14.29 -22.12
CA GLY A 254 2.60 14.89 -22.91
C GLY A 254 1.39 13.98 -23.07
N ALA A 255 0.21 14.60 -23.24
CA ALA A 255 -1.07 13.89 -23.30
C ALA A 255 -1.24 12.99 -24.54
N SER A 256 -0.43 13.20 -25.57
CA SER A 256 -0.57 12.47 -26.84
C SER A 256 -0.36 10.96 -26.65
N GLY A 257 -1.44 10.19 -26.83
CA GLY A 257 -1.42 8.73 -26.70
C GLY A 257 -1.36 8.22 -25.26
N CYS A 258 -1.51 9.08 -24.25
CA CYS A 258 -1.53 8.66 -22.85
C CYS A 258 -2.83 7.88 -22.56
N PRO A 259 -2.74 6.59 -22.18
CA PRO A 259 -3.91 5.73 -21.99
C PRO A 259 -4.62 5.95 -20.65
N TYR A 260 -4.02 6.75 -19.76
CA TYR A 260 -4.51 6.99 -18.40
C TYR A 260 -5.41 8.22 -18.30
N LEU A 261 -5.63 8.94 -19.41
CA LEU A 261 -6.52 10.08 -19.46
C LEU A 261 -7.98 9.62 -19.57
N ASN A 262 -8.87 10.24 -18.80
CA ASN A 262 -10.32 10.00 -18.84
C ASN A 262 -10.75 8.55 -18.55
N ILE A 263 -9.97 7.81 -17.74
CA ILE A 263 -10.39 6.50 -17.25
C ILE A 263 -11.71 6.65 -16.51
N GLN A 264 -12.72 5.92 -16.95
CA GLN A 264 -14.02 5.87 -16.31
C GLN A 264 -13.96 4.96 -15.07
N GLY A 265 -14.59 5.38 -13.99
CA GLY A 265 -14.76 4.64 -12.74
C GLY A 265 -15.15 5.58 -11.61
N SER A 266 -15.48 5.01 -10.45
CA SER A 266 -15.69 5.79 -9.23
C SER A 266 -14.42 6.56 -8.83
N ARG A 267 -14.64 7.74 -8.24
CA ARG A 267 -13.60 8.59 -7.64
C ARG A 267 -13.55 8.46 -6.12
N ASP A 268 -14.51 7.74 -5.55
CA ASP A 268 -14.60 7.52 -4.12
C ASP A 268 -13.57 6.48 -3.71
N PHE A 269 -12.92 6.72 -2.57
CA PHE A 269 -12.04 5.74 -1.97
C PHE A 269 -12.90 4.64 -1.37
N VAL A 270 -12.60 3.40 -1.74
CA VAL A 270 -13.38 2.24 -1.27
C VAL A 270 -12.63 1.49 -0.20
N VAL A 271 -13.37 1.02 0.80
CA VAL A 271 -12.92 0.04 1.78
C VAL A 271 -13.60 -1.28 1.45
N ILE A 272 -12.84 -2.36 1.44
CA ILE A 272 -13.32 -3.70 1.15
C ILE A 272 -13.07 -4.59 2.37
N TYR A 273 -14.09 -5.35 2.76
CA TYR A 273 -14.00 -6.38 3.80
C TYR A 273 -14.85 -7.59 3.40
N ASP A 274 -14.28 -8.79 3.50
CA ASP A 274 -14.95 -10.05 3.11
C ASP A 274 -15.57 -10.04 1.70
N GLY A 275 -14.92 -9.34 0.76
CA GLY A 275 -15.36 -9.21 -0.62
C GLY A 275 -16.48 -8.19 -0.87
N GLU A 276 -16.90 -7.45 0.16
CA GLU A 276 -17.94 -6.42 0.08
C GLU A 276 -17.35 -5.03 0.25
N VAL A 277 -17.90 -4.03 -0.45
CA VAL A 277 -17.55 -2.62 -0.23
C VAL A 277 -18.27 -2.15 1.03
N VAL A 278 -17.49 -1.62 1.98
CA VAL A 278 -17.99 -1.04 3.23
C VAL A 278 -18.05 0.47 3.06
N GLU A 279 -19.19 1.07 3.38
CA GLU A 279 -19.31 2.53 3.49
C GLU A 279 -18.52 2.97 4.73
N GLU A 280 -17.50 3.82 4.57
CA GLU A 280 -16.96 4.56 5.71
C GLU A 280 -18.05 5.56 6.12
N GLU A 281 -18.69 5.33 7.27
CA GLU A 281 -19.52 6.37 7.88
C GLU A 281 -18.58 7.55 8.18
N GLU A 282 -18.68 8.63 7.41
CA GLU A 282 -18.04 9.90 7.75
C GLU A 282 -18.59 10.32 9.13
N GLU A 283 -17.78 10.16 10.18
CA GLU A 283 -18.07 10.78 11.48
C GLU A 283 -18.13 12.30 11.24
N ASN A 284 -19.36 12.85 11.25
CA ASN A 284 -19.63 14.29 11.18
C ASN A 284 -19.32 15.00 12.50
#